data_AF-A0A357F4Z4-F1
#
_entry.id   AF-A0A357F4Z4-F1
#
_cell.length_a   1.000
_cell.length_b   1.000
_cell.length_c   1.000
_cell.angle_alpha   90.00
_cell.angle_beta   90.00
_cell.angle_gamma   90.00
#
_symmetry.space_group_name_H-M   'P 1'
#
loop_
_entity.id
_entity.type
_entity.pdbx_description
1 polymer ?
#
loop_
_entity_poly.entity_id
_entity_poly.type
_entity_poly.pdbx_seq_one_letter_code
_entity_poly.pdbx_strand_id
1 'polypeptide(L)'
;GARYGFGDDERTKIGFEFNHGTKYWFNFAQAEDDIIAPKTNTRGDVYEVYLTHRLNSRFIVKGNYIKYNYTYSGSGWHLGAPKDLSTTPILGFPTYKDAQMLTLSTIVRF
;
A
#
# COMPACT_ATOMS: atom_id res chain seq x y z
N GLY A 1 -7.89 -9.08 -3.32
CA GLY A 1 -6.77 -9.74 -2.65
C GLY A 1 -7.12 -11.18 -2.32
N ALA A 2 -6.14 -11.98 -1.93
CA ALA A 2 -6.31 -13.35 -1.48
C ALA A 2 -5.51 -13.58 -0.19
N ARG A 3 -5.98 -14.49 0.66
CA ARG A 3 -5.32 -14.83 1.92
C ARG A 3 -5.41 -16.32 2.15
N TYR A 4 -4.33 -16.90 2.65
CA TYR A 4 -4.23 -18.33 2.96
C TYR A 4 -3.72 -18.53 4.39
N GLY A 5 -4.35 -19.47 5.10
CA GLY A 5 -3.93 -19.91 6.44
C GLY A 5 -3.21 -21.25 6.36
N PHE A 6 -2.10 -21.37 7.08
CA PHE A 6 -1.33 -22.61 7.14
C PHE A 6 -1.71 -23.43 8.37
N GLY A 7 -1.88 -24.74 8.18
CA GLY A 7 -2.21 -25.69 9.24
C GLY A 7 -3.64 -25.56 9.76
N ASP A 8 -4.07 -26.54 10.56
CA ASP A 8 -5.45 -26.63 11.07
C ASP A 8 -5.81 -25.49 12.05
N ASP A 9 -4.81 -24.93 12.73
CA ASP A 9 -4.99 -23.85 13.71
C ASP A 9 -4.84 -22.44 13.12
N GLU A 10 -4.48 -22.37 11.84
CA GLU A 10 -4.22 -21.18 11.05
C GLU A 10 -3.42 -20.08 11.78
N ARG A 11 -2.42 -20.44 12.61
CA ARG A 11 -1.62 -19.44 13.34
C ARG A 11 -0.80 -18.56 12.41
N THR A 12 -0.32 -19.13 11.31
CA THR A 12 0.39 -18.41 10.26
C THR A 12 -0.57 -18.15 9.11
N LYS A 13 -0.61 -16.91 8.64
CA LYS A 13 -1.43 -16.52 7.50
C LYS A 13 -0.65 -15.59 6.57
N ILE A 14 -0.64 -15.91 5.29
CA ILE A 14 -0.09 -15.06 4.23
C ILE A 14 -1.23 -14.40 3.47
N GLY A 15 -1.06 -13.16 3.07
CA GLY A 15 -2.02 -12.43 2.26
C GLY A 15 -1.34 -11.65 1.16
N PHE A 16 -2.07 -11.46 0.07
CA PHE A 16 -1.68 -10.66 -1.07
C PHE A 16 -2.83 -9.73 -1.46
N GLU A 17 -2.52 -8.47 -1.70
CA GLU A 17 -3.47 -7.46 -2.12
C GLU A 17 -2.93 -6.70 -3.33
N PHE A 18 -3.85 -6.35 -4.23
CA PHE A 18 -3.58 -5.56 -5.42
C PHE A 18 -4.61 -4.44 -5.48
N ASN A 19 -4.14 -3.22 -5.75
CA ASN A 19 -4.96 -2.03 -5.90
C ASN A 19 -4.56 -1.33 -7.19
N HIS A 20 -5.54 -1.04 -8.05
CA HIS A 20 -5.34 -0.24 -9.26
C HIS A 20 -6.12 1.07 -9.14
N GLY A 21 -5.44 2.19 -9.34
CA GLY A 21 -6.05 3.52 -9.43
C GLY A 21 -5.90 4.09 -10.83
N THR A 22 -7.01 4.46 -11.44
CA THR A 22 -7.03 5.11 -12.76
C THR A 22 -6.49 6.54 -12.68
N LYS A 23 -6.26 7.17 -13.84
CA LYS A 23 -5.70 8.53 -13.94
C LYS A 23 -6.42 9.57 -13.06
N TYR A 24 -7.74 9.48 -12.92
CA TYR A 24 -8.55 10.44 -12.14
C TYR A 24 -9.06 9.85 -10.84
N TRP A 25 -8.49 8.73 -10.39
CA TRP A 25 -8.84 8.15 -9.11
C TRP A 25 -8.49 9.09 -7.95
N PHE A 26 -9.37 9.09 -6.95
CA PHE A 26 -9.25 9.88 -5.72
C PHE A 26 -9.89 9.12 -4.56
N ASN A 27 -9.15 8.91 -3.48
CA ASN A 27 -9.54 8.06 -2.35
C ASN A 27 -9.97 8.83 -1.08
N PHE A 28 -10.09 10.16 -1.14
CA PHE A 28 -10.50 11.02 -0.03
C PHE A 28 -9.64 10.91 1.26
N ALA A 29 -8.40 10.44 1.18
CA ALA A 29 -7.50 10.31 2.32
C ALA A 29 -6.51 11.48 2.46
N GLN A 30 -7.02 12.72 2.44
CA GLN A 30 -6.16 13.89 2.62
C GLN A 30 -5.55 13.89 4.03
N ALA A 31 -4.26 14.20 4.11
CA ALA A 31 -3.50 14.26 5.36
C ALA A 31 -3.44 12.94 6.16
N GLU A 32 -3.65 11.80 5.50
CA GLU A 32 -3.26 10.50 6.07
C GLU A 32 -1.73 10.41 6.21
N ASP A 33 -1.28 9.77 7.27
CA ASP A 33 0.10 9.75 7.77
C ASP A 33 0.84 8.44 7.51
N ASP A 34 0.43 7.69 6.49
CA ASP A 34 1.18 6.52 6.00
C ASP A 34 2.61 6.93 5.59
N ILE A 35 3.59 6.07 5.90
CA ILE A 35 5.04 6.34 5.72
C ILE A 35 5.38 6.84 4.31
N ILE A 36 4.78 6.25 3.28
CA ILE A 36 4.92 6.70 1.88
C ILE A 36 3.68 7.47 1.47
N ALA A 37 2.54 6.78 1.51
CA ALA A 37 1.24 7.26 1.12
C ALA A 37 0.21 6.14 1.34
N PRO A 38 -1.07 6.49 1.58
CA PRO A 38 -2.16 5.54 1.47
C PRO A 38 -2.08 4.73 0.19
N LYS A 39 -1.99 3.40 0.29
CA LYS A 39 -1.96 2.55 -0.90
C LYS A 39 -3.14 2.80 -1.85
N THR A 40 -4.29 3.15 -1.29
CA THR A 40 -5.50 3.43 -2.07
C THR A 40 -5.44 4.77 -2.80
N ASN A 41 -4.48 5.66 -2.53
CA ASN A 41 -4.37 6.95 -3.23
C ASN A 41 -3.65 6.86 -4.59
N THR A 42 -3.01 5.72 -4.85
CA THR A 42 -2.05 5.57 -5.95
C THR A 42 -2.78 5.58 -7.29
N ARG A 43 -2.42 6.52 -8.17
CA ARG A 43 -2.81 6.52 -9.59
C ARG A 43 -1.84 5.64 -10.37
N GLY A 44 -2.07 4.34 -10.27
CA GLY A 44 -1.21 3.29 -10.79
C GLY A 44 -1.51 1.98 -10.07
N ASP A 45 -0.49 1.18 -9.87
CA ASP A 45 -0.61 -0.18 -9.34
C ASP A 45 0.14 -0.33 -8.01
N VAL A 46 -0.55 -0.85 -7.00
CA VAL A 46 0.04 -1.21 -5.71
C VAL A 46 -0.11 -2.70 -5.47
N TYR A 47 1.00 -3.31 -5.05
CA TYR A 47 1.08 -4.71 -4.68
C TYR A 47 1.50 -4.79 -3.22
N GLU A 48 0.74 -5.49 -2.41
CA GLU A 48 1.06 -5.74 -1.01
C GLU A 48 1.10 -7.24 -0.74
N VAL A 49 2.13 -7.70 -0.04
CA VAL A 49 2.19 -9.04 0.53
C VAL A 49 2.48 -8.93 2.01
N TYR A 50 1.71 -9.65 2.82
CA TYR A 50 1.90 -9.67 4.26
C TYR A 50 1.91 -11.09 4.80
N LEU A 51 2.68 -11.26 5.86
CA LEU A 51 2.70 -12.46 6.68
C LEU A 51 2.33 -12.08 8.10
N THR A 52 1.36 -12.80 8.66
CA THR A 52 1.01 -12.69 10.08
C THR A 52 1.24 -14.03 10.76
N HIS A 53 1.83 -14.01 11.95
CA HIS A 53 2.02 -15.18 12.77
C HIS A 53 1.57 -14.92 14.21
N ARG A 54 0.65 -15.75 14.69
CA ARG A 54 0.14 -15.69 16.07
C ARG A 54 1.03 -16.53 16.99
N LEU A 55 1.81 -15.86 17.84
CA LEU A 55 2.69 -16.51 18.83
C LEU A 55 1.87 -17.17 19.94
N ASN A 56 0.82 -16.50 20.41
CA ASN A 56 -0.14 -17.02 21.38
C ASN A 56 -1.50 -16.31 21.21
N SER A 57 -2.48 -16.55 22.09
CA SER A 57 -3.82 -15.93 21.96
C SER A 57 -3.83 -14.39 21.97
N ARG A 58 -2.76 -13.76 22.48
CA ARG A 58 -2.66 -12.30 22.68
C ARG A 58 -1.66 -11.62 21.75
N PHE A 59 -0.60 -12.29 21.33
CA PHE A 59 0.50 -11.69 20.55
C PHE A 59 0.51 -12.16 19.10
N ILE A 60 0.57 -11.21 18.17
CA ILE A 60 0.68 -11.45 16.73
C ILE A 60 1.83 -10.61 16.18
N VAL A 61 2.70 -11.23 15.38
CA VAL A 61 3.74 -10.55 14.60
C VAL A 61 3.25 -10.41 13.16
N LYS A 62 3.48 -9.24 12.55
CA LYS A 62 3.18 -8.99 11.13
C LYS A 62 4.42 -8.44 10.43
N GLY A 63 4.84 -9.13 9.37
CA GLY A 63 5.72 -8.59 8.34
C GLY A 63 4.88 -8.13 7.14
N ASN A 64 5.17 -6.95 6.61
CA ASN A 64 4.45 -6.38 5.48
C ASN A 64 5.41 -5.81 4.44
N TYR A 65 5.17 -6.09 3.17
CA TYR A 65 5.87 -5.48 2.06
C TYR A 65 4.88 -4.88 1.06
N ILE A 66 5.07 -3.60 0.73
CA ILE A 66 4.26 -2.88 -0.24
C ILE A 66 5.16 -2.33 -1.35
N LYS A 67 4.78 -2.56 -2.61
CA LYS A 67 5.39 -1.96 -3.80
C LYS A 67 4.36 -1.09 -4.51
N TYR A 68 4.70 0.18 -4.66
CA TYR A 68 3.94 1.19 -5.38
C TYR A 68 4.57 1.43 -6.76
N ASN A 69 3.76 1.39 -7.80
CA ASN A 69 4.15 1.74 -9.17
C ASN A 69 3.18 2.83 -9.63
N TYR A 70 3.64 4.07 -9.67
CA TYR A 70 2.82 5.21 -10.05
C TYR A 70 2.86 5.38 -11.57
N THR A 71 1.68 5.43 -12.18
CA THR A 71 1.53 5.72 -13.62
C THR A 71 1.32 7.21 -13.84
N TYR A 72 0.62 7.87 -12.91
CA TYR A 72 0.32 9.30 -13.01
C TYR A 72 0.69 10.09 -11.76
N SER A 73 1.02 11.36 -11.96
CA SER A 73 1.29 12.31 -10.89
C SER A 73 0.04 12.78 -10.15
N GLY A 74 0.28 13.41 -8.99
CA GLY A 74 -0.80 13.97 -8.16
C GLY A 74 -1.68 12.91 -7.51
N SER A 75 -1.16 11.71 -7.26
CA SER A 75 -1.86 10.69 -6.46
C SER A 75 -2.30 11.30 -5.13
N GLY A 76 -3.58 11.15 -4.78
CA GLY A 76 -4.17 11.80 -3.62
C GLY A 76 -4.34 13.33 -3.72
N TRP A 77 -4.15 13.99 -4.86
CA TRP A 77 -4.41 15.43 -5.00
C TRP A 77 -5.66 15.71 -5.84
N HIS A 78 -6.48 16.65 -5.37
CA HIS A 78 -7.75 17.06 -6.00
C HIS A 78 -7.59 18.24 -6.98
N LEU A 79 -6.46 18.95 -6.94
CA LEU A 79 -6.16 20.07 -7.84
C LEU A 79 -5.05 19.72 -8.83
N GLY A 80 -5.19 20.22 -10.05
CA GLY A 80 -4.24 20.01 -11.13
C GLY A 80 -4.46 18.70 -11.90
N ALA A 81 -4.18 18.72 -13.20
CA ALA A 81 -4.37 17.55 -14.05
C ALA A 81 -3.21 16.55 -13.88
N PRO A 82 -3.49 15.26 -13.56
CA PRO A 82 -2.47 14.21 -13.49
C PRO A 82 -1.65 14.13 -14.79
N LYS A 83 -0.32 14.04 -14.63
CA LYS A 83 0.64 13.89 -15.73
C LYS A 83 1.18 12.46 -15.79
N ASP A 84 1.45 11.98 -16.99
CA ASP A 84 2.01 10.65 -17.22
C ASP A 84 3.50 10.61 -16.83
N LEU A 85 3.85 9.68 -15.94
CA LEU A 85 5.21 9.52 -15.41
C LEU A 85 6.12 8.67 -16.30
N SER A 86 5.60 8.12 -17.40
CA SER A 86 6.43 7.52 -18.47
C SER A 86 7.16 8.58 -19.30
N THR A 87 6.69 9.84 -19.24
CA THR A 87 7.33 11.01 -19.85
C THR A 87 8.21 11.75 -18.84
N THR A 88 8.78 12.90 -19.22
CA THR A 88 9.45 13.83 -18.29
C THR A 88 8.57 15.07 -18.09
N PRO A 89 7.46 14.97 -17.33
CA PRO A 89 6.55 16.09 -17.16
C PRO A 89 7.14 17.13 -16.20
N ILE A 90 6.79 18.40 -16.41
CA ILE A 90 6.96 19.43 -15.39
C ILE A 90 5.87 19.21 -14.34
N LEU A 91 6.27 19.03 -13.08
CA LEU A 91 5.39 18.76 -11.95
C LEU A 91 5.42 19.94 -10.96
N GLY A 92 4.27 20.27 -10.38
CA GLY A 92 4.18 21.27 -9.31
C GLY A 92 4.71 20.76 -7.96
N PHE A 93 4.76 19.44 -7.78
CA PHE A 93 5.27 18.78 -6.58
C PHE A 93 6.04 17.51 -6.97
N PRO A 94 7.02 17.08 -6.17
CA PRO A 94 7.69 15.80 -6.36
C PRO A 94 6.68 14.65 -6.39
N THR A 95 6.91 13.66 -7.22
CA THR A 95 6.09 12.46 -7.31
C THR A 95 7.01 11.26 -7.52
N TYR A 96 6.77 10.19 -6.78
CA TYR A 96 7.46 8.92 -6.98
C TYR A 96 6.99 8.29 -8.30
N LYS A 97 7.92 7.67 -9.03
CA LYS A 97 7.57 6.72 -10.09
C LYS A 97 7.39 5.32 -9.50
N ASP A 98 8.31 4.93 -8.64
CA ASP A 98 8.31 3.66 -7.92
C ASP A 98 8.65 3.91 -6.45
N ALA A 99 8.00 3.19 -5.53
CA ALA A 99 8.32 3.23 -4.12
C ALA A 99 8.10 1.86 -3.47
N GLN A 100 8.87 1.55 -2.43
CA GLN A 100 8.81 0.26 -1.74
C GLN A 100 8.91 0.48 -0.24
N MET A 101 8.15 -0.31 0.52
CA MET A 101 8.12 -0.26 1.98
C MET A 101 8.14 -1.67 2.56
N LEU A 102 8.99 -1.88 3.56
CA LEU A 102 9.01 -3.07 4.40
C LEU A 102 8.74 -2.67 5.85
N THR A 103 7.77 -3.31 6.48
CA THR A 103 7.39 -3.03 7.87
C THR A 103 7.37 -4.32 8.68
N LEU A 104 7.89 -4.27 9.90
CA LEU A 104 7.73 -5.31 10.91
C LEU A 104 7.00 -4.72 12.12
N SER A 105 5.94 -5.39 12.58
CA SER A 105 5.09 -4.89 13.67
C SER A 105 4.63 -6.03 14.58
N THR A 106 4.30 -5.68 15.83
CA THR A 106 3.70 -6.59 16.81
C THR A 106 2.38 -6.02 17.29
N ILE A 107 1.35 -6.85 17.35
CA ILE A 107 -0.01 -6.52 17.79
C ILE A 107 -0.28 -7.29 19.08
N VAL A 108 -0.72 -6.58 20.12
CA VAL A 108 -1.11 -7.15 21.42
C VAL A 108 -2.62 -6.98 21.60
N ARG A 109 -3.30 -8.07 21.96
CA ARG A 109 -4.74 -8.09 22.28
C ARG A 109 -4.91 -8.09 23.80
N PHE A 110 -5.68 -7.14 24.31
CA PHE A 110 -6.02 -6.99 25.72
C PHE A 110 -7.44 -7.51 25.98
#